data_AF-A0A925T0R7-F1
#
_entry.id   AF-A0A925T0R7-F1
#
_cell.length_a   1.000
_cell.length_b   1.000
_cell.length_c   1.000
_cell.angle_alpha   90.00
_cell.angle_beta   90.00
_cell.angle_gamma   90.00
#
_symmetry.space_group_name_H-M   'P 1'
#
loop_
_entity.id
_entity.type
_entity.pdbx_description
1 polymer ?
#
loop_
_entity_poly.entity_id
_entity_poly.type
_entity_poly.pdbx_seq_one_letter_code
_entity_poly.pdbx_strand_id
1 'polypeptide(L)'
;PNHETYSKRAMARDQIEVMKKLGFEKFAVAGHDRGGRVAYRLALDSPASVTKLAVLDIVPTGDTLRRADWRFGMGYWHWFFLAQAHPLPEKMISADPISFLFRHGQASSDYEAYEDYLQNARDPAAIHAMCEDYRAAVSVDFQHDQSDRGTRKIECPVLVLWGANSVIPKWYDTVGIWKEWASDVRGEEIESGHMLAEEAPEATFQALLKFF
;
A
#
# COMPACT_ATOMS: atom_id res chain seq x y z
N PRO A 1 3.17 18.80 -11.69
CA PRO A 1 4.61 19.13 -11.46
C PRO A 1 5.22 18.49 -10.21
N ASN A 2 4.46 18.33 -9.12
CA ASN A 2 4.93 17.75 -7.86
C ASN A 2 4.24 16.41 -7.47
N HIS A 3 3.48 15.80 -8.39
CA HIS A 3 2.74 14.54 -8.18
C HIS A 3 1.75 14.54 -6.99
N GLU A 4 1.41 15.71 -6.44
CA GLU A 4 0.57 15.84 -5.23
C GLU A 4 -0.82 15.22 -5.40
N THR A 5 -1.41 15.28 -6.59
CA THR A 5 -2.73 14.69 -6.88
C THR A 5 -2.82 13.20 -6.53
N TYR A 6 -1.70 12.47 -6.64
CA TYR A 6 -1.60 11.04 -6.34
C TYR A 6 -0.79 10.76 -5.07
N SER A 7 -0.53 11.80 -4.25
CA SER A 7 0.08 11.62 -2.93
C SER A 7 -0.86 10.80 -2.04
N LYS A 8 -0.29 10.02 -1.12
CA LYS A 8 -1.11 9.28 -0.14
C LYS A 8 -1.96 10.20 0.71
N ARG A 9 -1.52 11.45 0.90
CA ARG A 9 -2.29 12.47 1.60
C ARG A 9 -3.51 12.92 0.80
N ALA A 10 -3.36 13.14 -0.51
CA ALA A 10 -4.50 13.43 -1.38
C ALA A 10 -5.50 12.27 -1.40
N MET A 11 -5.02 11.04 -1.63
CA MET A 11 -5.86 9.84 -1.63
C MET A 11 -6.55 9.61 -0.27
N ALA A 12 -5.87 9.89 0.85
CA ALA A 12 -6.45 9.78 2.19
C ALA A 12 -7.57 10.80 2.44
N ARG A 13 -7.44 12.02 1.90
CA ARG A 13 -8.51 13.03 1.97
C ARG A 13 -9.76 12.55 1.25
N ASP A 14 -9.63 11.91 0.09
CA ASP A 14 -10.78 11.35 -0.63
C ASP A 14 -11.53 10.33 0.24
N GLN A 15 -10.79 9.45 0.94
CA GLN A 15 -11.42 8.45 1.83
C GLN A 15 -12.15 9.11 3.01
N ILE A 16 -11.57 10.15 3.61
CA ILE A 16 -12.24 10.93 4.67
C ILE A 16 -13.54 11.56 4.15
N GLU A 17 -13.52 12.15 2.95
CA GLU A 17 -14.70 12.76 2.37
C GLU A 17 -15.77 11.73 1.99
N VAL A 18 -15.38 10.52 1.54
CA VAL A 18 -16.31 9.40 1.35
C VAL A 18 -16.97 9.01 2.67
N MET A 19 -16.20 8.81 3.73
CA MET A 19 -16.75 8.39 5.03
C MET A 19 -17.68 9.44 5.63
N LYS A 20 -17.32 10.73 5.53
CA LYS A 20 -18.22 11.84 5.92
C LYS A 20 -19.53 11.83 5.13
N LYS A 21 -19.47 11.65 3.81
CA LYS A 21 -20.67 11.57 2.95
C LYS A 21 -21.58 10.40 3.32
N LEU A 22 -20.99 9.29 3.79
CA LEU A 22 -21.73 8.12 4.28
C LEU A 22 -22.22 8.27 5.73
N GLY A 23 -21.91 9.38 6.41
CA GLY A 23 -22.35 9.65 7.79
C GLY A 23 -21.43 9.09 8.89
N PHE A 24 -20.21 8.70 8.56
CA PHE A 24 -19.24 8.16 9.51
C PHE A 24 -18.14 9.18 9.83
N GLU A 25 -18.15 9.70 11.06
CA GLU A 25 -17.09 10.59 11.56
C GLU A 25 -15.86 9.82 12.05
N LYS A 26 -16.08 8.59 12.55
CA LYS A 26 -15.07 7.70 13.09
C LYS A 26 -15.23 6.30 12.48
N PHE A 27 -14.14 5.69 12.09
CA PHE A 27 -14.14 4.38 11.44
C PHE A 27 -12.81 3.65 11.64
N ALA A 28 -12.86 2.32 11.55
CA ALA A 28 -11.67 1.50 11.40
C ALA A 28 -11.30 1.38 9.91
N VAL A 29 -10.02 1.18 9.61
CA VAL A 29 -9.54 1.07 8.23
C VAL A 29 -8.57 -0.10 8.09
N ALA A 30 -8.75 -0.89 7.03
CA ALA A 30 -7.80 -1.89 6.57
C ALA A 30 -7.32 -1.50 5.16
N GLY A 31 -6.03 -1.61 4.90
CA GLY A 31 -5.47 -1.31 3.58
C GLY A 31 -4.36 -2.29 3.19
N HIS A 32 -4.40 -2.75 1.95
CA HIS A 32 -3.41 -3.63 1.33
C HIS A 32 -2.59 -2.89 0.27
N ASP A 33 -1.30 -3.20 0.17
CA ASP A 33 -0.32 -2.56 -0.73
C ASP A 33 -0.48 -1.02 -0.78
N ARG A 34 -0.84 -0.43 -1.94
CA ARG A 34 -1.08 1.02 -2.09
C ARG A 34 -2.15 1.52 -1.11
N GLY A 35 -3.23 0.77 -0.92
CA GLY A 35 -4.28 1.06 0.03
C GLY A 35 -3.77 1.08 1.48
N GLY A 36 -2.82 0.22 1.83
CA GLY A 36 -2.15 0.25 3.14
C GLY A 36 -1.35 1.55 3.33
N ARG A 37 -0.73 2.04 2.24
CA ARG A 37 0.02 3.31 2.25
C ARG A 37 -0.88 4.53 2.45
N VAL A 38 -2.04 4.50 1.81
CA VAL A 38 -3.09 5.50 2.03
C VAL A 38 -3.60 5.41 3.47
N ALA A 39 -3.87 4.21 3.98
CA ALA A 39 -4.46 3.99 5.30
C ALA A 39 -3.56 4.50 6.45
N TYR A 40 -2.24 4.26 6.42
CA TYR A 40 -1.37 4.79 7.48
C TYR A 40 -1.21 6.31 7.39
N ARG A 41 -1.18 6.87 6.18
CA ARG A 41 -1.15 8.33 5.98
C ARG A 41 -2.44 8.97 6.50
N LEU A 42 -3.58 8.34 6.25
CA LEU A 42 -4.88 8.74 6.78
C LEU A 42 -4.89 8.72 8.31
N ALA A 43 -4.39 7.64 8.92
CA ALA A 43 -4.32 7.53 10.38
C ALA A 43 -3.39 8.55 11.03
N LEU A 44 -2.28 8.92 10.36
CA LEU A 44 -1.41 10.02 10.80
C LEU A 44 -2.13 11.37 10.69
N ASP A 45 -2.71 11.68 9.55
CA ASP A 45 -3.25 13.01 9.23
C ASP A 45 -4.67 13.25 9.81
N SER A 46 -5.37 12.20 10.25
CA SER A 46 -6.73 12.28 10.80
C SER A 46 -6.92 11.33 12.01
N PRO A 47 -6.11 11.48 13.08
CA PRO A 47 -6.12 10.55 14.22
C PRO A 47 -7.45 10.54 14.97
N ALA A 48 -8.22 11.63 14.92
CA ALA A 48 -9.55 11.71 15.52
C ALA A 48 -10.61 10.85 14.80
N SER A 49 -10.40 10.53 13.52
CA SER A 49 -11.33 9.76 12.70
C SER A 49 -10.99 8.27 12.62
N VAL A 50 -9.72 7.88 12.73
CA VAL A 50 -9.32 6.47 12.64
C VAL A 50 -9.29 5.82 14.01
N THR A 51 -10.15 4.82 14.22
CA THR A 51 -10.26 4.12 15.51
C THR A 51 -9.30 2.93 15.63
N LYS A 52 -9.01 2.26 14.51
CA LYS A 52 -8.08 1.13 14.39
C LYS A 52 -7.54 1.09 12.95
N LEU A 53 -6.27 0.70 12.79
CA LEU A 53 -5.61 0.57 11.49
C LEU A 53 -5.12 -0.87 11.29
N ALA A 54 -5.45 -1.48 10.15
CA ALA A 54 -4.79 -2.69 9.67
C ALA A 54 -4.05 -2.41 8.36
N VAL A 55 -2.78 -2.82 8.28
CA VAL A 55 -1.94 -2.72 7.09
C VAL A 55 -1.51 -4.12 6.65
N LEU A 56 -1.73 -4.44 5.37
CA LEU A 56 -1.52 -5.76 4.81
C LEU A 56 -0.34 -5.72 3.82
N ASP A 57 0.66 -6.54 4.10
CA ASP A 57 1.88 -6.79 3.34
C ASP A 57 2.62 -5.53 2.87
N ILE A 58 2.82 -4.60 3.81
CA ILE A 58 3.63 -3.39 3.59
C ILE A 58 4.47 -3.00 4.82
N VAL A 59 5.56 -2.28 4.54
CA VAL A 59 6.21 -1.36 5.49
C VAL A 59 6.05 0.10 4.99
N PRO A 60 6.18 1.10 5.87
CA PRO A 60 6.02 2.51 5.49
C PRO A 60 6.89 2.90 4.29
N THR A 61 6.38 3.83 3.48
CA THR A 61 7.02 4.19 2.20
C THR A 61 8.41 4.81 2.42
N GLY A 62 8.53 5.72 3.40
CA GLY A 62 9.80 6.28 3.83
C GLY A 62 10.83 5.22 4.27
N ASP A 63 10.42 4.25 5.09
CA ASP A 63 11.29 3.16 5.55
C ASP A 63 11.76 2.27 4.41
N THR A 64 10.86 1.97 3.48
CA THR A 64 11.16 1.15 2.30
C THR A 64 12.29 1.80 1.50
N LEU A 65 12.15 3.08 1.17
CA LEU A 65 13.13 3.81 0.34
C LEU A 65 14.46 4.04 1.07
N ARG A 66 14.44 4.27 2.39
CA ARG A 66 15.68 4.38 3.20
C ARG A 66 16.50 3.09 3.25
N ARG A 67 15.85 1.94 3.09
CA ARG A 67 16.46 0.61 3.19
C ARG A 67 16.74 -0.01 1.82
N ALA A 68 16.41 0.69 0.73
CA ALA A 68 16.59 0.18 -0.61
C ALA A 68 18.07 -0.11 -0.92
N ASP A 69 18.37 -1.36 -1.22
CA ASP A 69 19.67 -1.84 -1.68
C ASP A 69 19.50 -2.59 -3.03
N TRP A 70 20.51 -3.37 -3.43
CA TRP A 70 20.42 -4.15 -4.66
C TRP A 70 19.34 -5.24 -4.61
N ARG A 71 19.01 -5.79 -3.43
CA ARG A 71 17.95 -6.80 -3.27
C ARG A 71 16.60 -6.16 -3.55
N PHE A 72 16.37 -4.97 -3.00
CA PHE A 72 15.20 -4.16 -3.31
C PHE A 72 15.15 -3.81 -4.80
N GLY A 73 16.27 -3.35 -5.37
CA GLY A 73 16.38 -3.02 -6.79
C GLY A 73 16.05 -4.18 -7.72
N MET A 74 16.37 -5.43 -7.33
CA MET A 74 16.05 -6.63 -8.11
C MET A 74 14.64 -7.17 -7.87
N GLY A 75 14.17 -7.17 -6.61
CA GLY A 75 12.86 -7.74 -6.27
C GLY A 75 11.69 -6.78 -6.52
N TYR A 76 11.88 -5.48 -6.27
CA TYR A 76 10.88 -4.42 -6.42
C TYR A 76 11.32 -3.34 -7.43
N TRP A 77 12.03 -3.75 -8.49
CA TRP A 77 12.46 -2.87 -9.59
C TRP A 77 11.32 -1.98 -10.15
N HIS A 78 10.08 -2.48 -10.11
CA HIS A 78 8.90 -1.77 -10.59
C HIS A 78 8.69 -0.43 -9.86
N TRP A 79 9.16 -0.27 -8.62
CA TRP A 79 9.09 1.00 -7.90
C TRP A 79 9.83 2.13 -8.61
N PHE A 80 11.05 1.86 -9.09
CA PHE A 80 11.87 2.85 -9.78
C PHE A 80 11.51 2.96 -11.25
N PHE A 81 11.04 1.88 -11.88
CA PHE A 81 10.55 1.91 -13.25
C PHE A 81 9.27 2.76 -13.39
N LEU A 82 8.25 2.51 -12.55
CA LEU A 82 6.98 3.26 -12.59
C LEU A 82 7.18 4.73 -12.23
N ALA A 83 8.20 5.05 -11.44
CA ALA A 83 8.57 6.42 -11.08
C ALA A 83 9.40 7.16 -12.16
N GLN A 84 9.80 6.51 -13.26
CA GLN A 84 10.51 7.19 -14.34
C GLN A 84 9.64 8.30 -14.97
N ALA A 85 10.30 9.29 -15.58
CA ALA A 85 9.63 10.44 -16.19
C ALA A 85 8.59 10.03 -17.25
N HIS A 86 7.44 10.70 -17.23
CA HIS A 86 6.41 10.54 -18.25
C HIS A 86 6.96 10.89 -19.64
N PRO A 87 6.60 10.16 -20.72
CA PRO A 87 5.69 9.01 -20.76
C PRO A 87 6.40 7.64 -20.82
N LEU A 88 7.61 7.49 -20.25
CA LEU A 88 8.40 6.26 -20.43
C LEU A 88 7.68 4.99 -19.92
N PRO A 89 7.34 4.88 -18.61
CA PRO A 89 6.70 3.66 -18.12
C PRO A 89 5.32 3.46 -18.74
N GLU A 90 4.56 4.54 -18.95
CA GLU A 90 3.24 4.46 -19.59
C GLU A 90 3.34 3.83 -20.99
N LYS A 91 4.25 4.29 -21.84
CA LYS A 91 4.44 3.72 -23.19
C LYS A 91 4.85 2.26 -23.17
N MET A 92 5.73 1.88 -22.25
CA MET A 92 6.22 0.50 -22.16
C MET A 92 5.14 -0.45 -21.65
N ILE A 93 4.35 -0.03 -20.66
CA ILE A 93 3.24 -0.83 -20.12
C ILE A 93 2.12 -0.96 -21.15
N SER A 94 1.76 0.13 -21.84
CA SER A 94 0.70 0.07 -22.85
C SER A 94 1.00 -0.85 -24.04
N ALA A 95 2.26 -1.25 -24.24
CA ALA A 95 2.62 -2.22 -25.27
C ALA A 95 2.16 -3.65 -24.94
N ASP A 96 2.15 -4.02 -23.66
CA ASP A 96 1.63 -5.30 -23.17
C ASP A 96 1.16 -5.19 -21.71
N PRO A 97 -0.01 -4.57 -21.46
CA PRO A 97 -0.46 -4.23 -20.11
C PRO A 97 -0.76 -5.45 -19.25
N ILE A 98 -1.23 -6.53 -19.87
CA ILE A 98 -1.64 -7.76 -19.15
C ILE A 98 -0.40 -8.49 -18.63
N SER A 99 0.61 -8.68 -19.49
CA SER A 99 1.87 -9.30 -19.04
C SER A 99 2.57 -8.45 -17.99
N PHE A 100 2.49 -7.12 -18.10
CA PHE A 100 3.05 -6.25 -17.06
C PHE A 100 2.33 -6.40 -15.72
N LEU A 101 0.99 -6.42 -15.72
CA LEU A 101 0.21 -6.57 -14.50
C LEU A 101 0.50 -7.91 -13.82
N PHE A 102 0.51 -9.00 -14.58
CA PHE A 102 0.67 -10.36 -14.04
C PHE A 102 2.10 -10.89 -14.02
N ARG A 103 3.10 -10.00 -14.16
CA ARG A 103 4.54 -10.34 -14.21
C ARG A 103 5.07 -11.18 -13.03
N HIS A 104 4.37 -11.16 -11.89
CA HIS A 104 4.72 -11.92 -10.69
C HIS A 104 3.85 -13.16 -10.48
N GLY A 105 2.97 -13.51 -11.44
CA GLY A 105 2.02 -14.61 -11.30
C GLY A 105 0.97 -14.38 -10.20
N GLN A 106 0.78 -13.12 -9.79
CA GLN A 106 -0.01 -12.73 -8.61
C GLN A 106 -1.51 -12.67 -8.85
N ALA A 107 -2.00 -12.73 -10.08
CA ALA A 107 -3.43 -12.85 -10.34
C ALA A 107 -3.70 -14.20 -10.99
N SER A 108 -4.46 -15.04 -10.29
CA SER A 108 -5.05 -16.23 -10.89
C SER A 108 -6.29 -15.83 -11.67
N SER A 109 -6.53 -16.48 -12.81
CA SER A 109 -7.84 -16.43 -13.47
C SER A 109 -8.97 -16.95 -12.58
N ASP A 110 -8.63 -17.63 -11.49
CA ASP A 110 -9.57 -18.16 -10.50
C ASP A 110 -10.05 -17.10 -9.51
N TYR A 111 -9.45 -15.90 -9.49
CA TYR A 111 -9.90 -14.82 -8.60
C TYR A 111 -11.16 -14.16 -9.15
N GLU A 112 -12.12 -13.90 -8.26
CA GLU A 112 -13.39 -13.24 -8.62
C GLU A 112 -13.17 -11.88 -9.30
N ALA A 113 -12.11 -11.17 -8.90
CA ALA A 113 -11.75 -9.84 -9.41
C ALA A 113 -10.91 -9.85 -10.70
N TYR A 114 -10.63 -11.02 -11.29
CA TYR A 114 -9.69 -11.14 -12.42
C TYR A 114 -10.08 -10.27 -13.63
N GLU A 115 -11.36 -10.26 -14.01
CA GLU A 115 -11.84 -9.43 -15.12
C GLU A 115 -11.78 -7.92 -14.82
N ASP A 116 -12.02 -7.52 -13.57
CA ASP A 116 -11.87 -6.12 -13.15
C ASP A 116 -10.41 -5.67 -13.25
N TYR A 117 -9.47 -6.55 -12.90
CA TYR A 117 -8.03 -6.30 -13.08
C TYR A 117 -7.66 -6.15 -14.55
N LEU A 118 -8.16 -7.04 -15.42
CA LEU A 118 -7.93 -6.97 -16.86
C LEU A 118 -8.48 -5.67 -17.48
N GLN A 119 -9.67 -5.25 -17.06
CA GLN A 119 -10.28 -4.01 -17.53
C GLN A 119 -9.43 -2.80 -17.12
N ASN A 120 -9.02 -2.72 -15.85
CA ASN A 120 -8.18 -1.62 -15.36
C ASN A 120 -6.79 -1.61 -16.02
N ALA A 121 -6.18 -2.77 -16.23
CA ALA A 121 -4.87 -2.89 -16.88
C ALA A 121 -4.86 -2.26 -18.28
N ARG A 122 -5.97 -2.35 -19.00
CA ARG A 122 -6.11 -1.86 -20.38
C ARG A 122 -6.42 -0.38 -20.48
N ASP A 123 -6.80 0.28 -19.39
CA ASP A 123 -7.12 1.71 -19.39
C ASP A 123 -5.84 2.56 -19.32
N PRO A 124 -5.52 3.36 -20.36
CA PRO A 124 -4.37 4.26 -20.33
C PRO A 124 -4.40 5.28 -19.18
N ALA A 125 -5.59 5.70 -18.74
CA ALA A 125 -5.73 6.61 -17.61
C ALA A 125 -5.35 5.92 -16.30
N ALA A 126 -5.72 4.65 -16.11
CA ALA A 126 -5.32 3.85 -14.97
C ALA A 126 -3.81 3.58 -14.96
N ILE A 127 -3.20 3.28 -16.12
CA ILE A 127 -1.74 3.14 -16.25
C ILE A 127 -1.03 4.43 -15.84
N HIS A 128 -1.50 5.58 -16.32
CA HIS A 128 -0.94 6.87 -15.96
C HIS A 128 -1.08 7.16 -14.45
N ALA A 129 -2.26 6.93 -13.88
CA ALA A 129 -2.52 7.09 -12.45
C ALA A 129 -1.61 6.19 -11.59
N MET A 130 -1.41 4.93 -12.00
CA MET A 130 -0.46 4.01 -11.35
C MET A 130 0.97 4.57 -11.40
N CYS A 131 1.41 5.09 -12.54
CA CYS A 131 2.74 5.71 -12.62
C CYS A 131 2.86 6.94 -11.71
N GLU A 132 1.86 7.83 -11.72
CA GLU A 132 1.85 9.01 -10.86
C GLU A 132 1.84 8.65 -9.36
N ASP A 133 1.15 7.58 -8.96
CA ASP A 133 1.16 7.08 -7.58
C ASP A 133 2.58 6.65 -7.13
N TYR A 134 3.35 6.00 -8.00
CA TYR A 134 4.75 5.67 -7.72
C TYR A 134 5.69 6.88 -7.79
N ARG A 135 5.44 7.83 -8.69
CA ARG A 135 6.17 9.11 -8.73
C ARG A 135 5.96 9.91 -7.44
N ALA A 136 4.73 9.95 -6.92
CA ALA A 136 4.42 10.55 -5.63
C ALA A 136 5.14 9.83 -4.47
N ALA A 137 5.19 8.50 -4.51
CA ALA A 137 5.86 7.67 -3.50
C ALA A 137 7.34 8.02 -3.30
N VAL A 138 8.10 8.20 -4.40
CA VAL A 138 9.54 8.51 -4.36
C VAL A 138 9.85 10.01 -4.25
N SER A 139 8.82 10.86 -4.17
CA SER A 139 8.98 12.32 -4.07
C SER A 139 8.24 12.86 -2.85
N VAL A 140 7.01 13.34 -3.03
CA VAL A 140 6.26 14.07 -2.01
C VAL A 140 5.86 13.18 -0.82
N ASP A 141 5.50 11.92 -1.05
CA ASP A 141 5.16 11.00 0.05
C ASP A 141 6.40 10.62 0.86
N PHE A 142 7.56 10.42 0.21
CA PHE A 142 8.82 10.23 0.91
C PHE A 142 9.15 11.43 1.80
N GLN A 143 8.95 12.66 1.30
CA GLN A 143 9.16 13.88 2.08
C GLN A 143 8.21 13.97 3.27
N HIS A 144 6.92 13.64 3.08
CA HIS A 144 5.94 13.61 4.17
C HIS A 144 6.31 12.60 5.25
N ASP A 145 6.71 11.39 4.86
CA ASP A 145 7.13 10.36 5.82
C ASP A 145 8.42 10.77 6.55
N GLN A 146 9.37 11.38 5.85
CA GLN A 146 10.61 11.88 6.45
C GLN A 146 10.36 12.98 7.48
N SER A 147 9.36 13.85 7.28
CA SER A 147 9.02 14.89 8.27
C SER A 147 8.31 14.33 9.51
N ASP A 148 7.54 13.25 9.37
CA ASP A 148 6.76 12.66 10.46
C ASP A 148 7.55 11.64 11.28
N ARG A 149 8.55 10.99 10.66
CA ARG A 149 9.33 9.93 11.30
C ARG A 149 10.02 10.45 12.57
N GLY A 150 9.72 9.81 13.70
CA GLY A 150 10.29 10.16 15.00
C GLY A 150 9.71 11.43 15.64
N THR A 151 8.80 12.13 14.96
CA THR A 151 8.13 13.35 15.45
C THR A 151 6.64 13.11 15.70
N ARG A 152 6.01 12.23 14.92
CA ARG A 152 4.60 11.84 15.03
C ARG A 152 4.47 10.33 15.09
N LYS A 153 3.38 9.87 15.71
CA LYS A 153 2.99 8.45 15.75
C LYS A 153 1.52 8.30 15.39
N ILE A 154 1.17 7.12 14.89
CA ILE A 154 -0.21 6.67 14.73
C ILE A 154 -0.76 6.41 16.13
N GLU A 155 -1.86 7.08 16.46
CA GLU A 155 -2.44 7.09 17.82
C GLU A 155 -3.33 5.87 18.10
N CYS A 156 -3.99 5.34 17.07
CA CYS A 156 -4.84 4.16 17.20
C CYS A 156 -4.03 2.85 17.24
N PRO A 157 -4.61 1.73 17.74
CA PRO A 157 -4.01 0.42 17.59
C PRO A 157 -3.74 0.05 16.13
N VAL A 158 -2.62 -0.62 15.87
CA VAL A 158 -2.19 -1.05 14.54
C VAL A 158 -2.06 -2.57 14.48
N LEU A 159 -2.72 -3.19 13.49
CA LEU A 159 -2.48 -4.57 13.08
C LEU A 159 -1.64 -4.58 11.81
N VAL A 160 -0.58 -5.37 11.81
CA VAL A 160 0.29 -5.60 10.65
C VAL A 160 0.14 -7.05 10.23
N LEU A 161 -0.41 -7.29 9.05
CA LEU A 161 -0.47 -8.62 8.44
C LEU A 161 0.56 -8.70 7.31
N TRP A 162 1.23 -9.83 7.15
CA TRP A 162 2.11 -10.07 6.00
C TRP A 162 2.03 -11.54 5.56
N GLY A 163 2.34 -11.80 4.30
CA GLY A 163 2.38 -13.16 3.79
C GLY A 163 3.68 -13.86 4.14
N ALA A 164 3.62 -15.07 4.69
CA ALA A 164 4.79 -15.90 4.99
C ALA A 164 5.70 -16.11 3.77
N ASN A 165 5.08 -16.21 2.59
CA ASN A 165 5.77 -16.46 1.33
C ASN A 165 6.11 -15.14 0.58
N SER A 166 5.69 -13.98 1.11
CA SER A 166 5.97 -12.67 0.53
C SER A 166 7.45 -12.28 0.69
N VAL A 167 7.84 -11.20 0.02
CA VAL A 167 9.23 -10.72 -0.01
C VAL A 167 9.57 -9.92 1.26
N ILE A 168 8.56 -9.28 1.87
CA ILE A 168 8.73 -8.38 3.02
C ILE A 168 9.37 -9.06 4.24
N PRO A 169 8.88 -10.21 4.75
CA PRO A 169 9.47 -10.84 5.94
C PRO A 169 10.91 -11.35 5.69
N LYS A 170 11.30 -11.55 4.43
CA LYS A 170 12.67 -11.95 4.05
C LYS A 170 13.66 -10.79 4.11
N TRP A 171 13.18 -9.55 4.07
CA TRP A 171 13.99 -8.33 4.01
C TRP A 171 13.93 -7.53 5.30
N TYR A 172 12.82 -7.58 6.02
CA TYR A 172 12.52 -6.63 7.09
C TYR A 172 11.94 -7.31 8.33
N ASP A 173 12.28 -6.77 9.51
CA ASP A 173 11.46 -6.96 10.71
C ASP A 173 10.22 -6.06 10.59
N THR A 174 9.16 -6.58 9.97
CA THR A 174 7.95 -5.83 9.65
C THR A 174 7.35 -5.19 10.89
N VAL A 175 7.19 -5.96 11.97
CA VAL A 175 6.60 -5.47 13.23
C VAL A 175 7.51 -4.46 13.92
N GLY A 176 8.82 -4.72 13.94
CA GLY A 176 9.81 -3.79 14.48
C GLY A 176 9.75 -2.41 13.82
N ILE A 177 9.65 -2.38 12.49
CA ILE A 177 9.52 -1.11 11.74
C ILE A 177 8.23 -0.38 12.12
N TRP A 178 7.09 -1.08 12.20
CA TRP A 178 5.82 -0.43 12.57
C TRP A 178 5.79 0.08 14.01
N LYS A 179 6.55 -0.52 14.95
CA LYS A 179 6.73 0.00 16.33
C LYS A 179 7.47 1.34 16.38
N GLU A 180 8.20 1.71 15.34
CA GLU A 180 8.77 3.06 15.21
C GLU A 180 7.68 4.11 14.92
N TRP A 181 6.57 3.71 14.30
CA TRP A 181 5.46 4.58 13.88
C TRP A 181 4.24 4.55 14.80
N ALA A 182 4.07 3.54 15.64
CA ALA A 182 2.92 3.40 16.52
C ALA A 182 3.33 2.77 17.86
N SER A 183 2.54 3.02 18.91
CA SER A 183 2.84 2.52 20.26
C SER A 183 2.13 1.20 20.58
N ASP A 184 0.96 0.92 20.00
CA ASP A 184 0.25 -0.36 20.09
C ASP A 184 0.27 -1.04 18.71
N VAL A 185 1.20 -1.98 18.53
CA VAL A 185 1.39 -2.73 17.29
C VAL A 185 1.27 -4.21 17.56
N ARG A 186 0.38 -4.86 16.82
CA ARG A 186 0.22 -6.31 16.76
C ARG A 186 0.58 -6.77 15.36
N GLY A 187 1.18 -7.95 15.26
CA GLY A 187 1.58 -8.51 13.99
C GLY A 187 1.19 -9.97 13.89
N GLU A 188 0.75 -10.39 12.72
CA GLU A 188 0.44 -11.78 12.43
C GLU A 188 0.88 -12.13 11.00
N GLU A 189 1.56 -13.25 10.87
CA GLU A 189 1.93 -13.82 9.58
C GLU A 189 0.78 -14.69 9.05
N ILE A 190 0.46 -14.55 7.77
CA ILE A 190 -0.57 -15.33 7.08
C ILE A 190 0.11 -16.25 6.07
N GLU A 191 -0.26 -17.53 6.05
CA GLU A 191 0.25 -18.52 5.10
C GLU A 191 -0.24 -18.21 3.66
N SER A 192 0.43 -17.25 3.02
CA SER A 192 0.08 -16.65 1.74
C SER A 192 1.29 -15.94 1.14
N GLY A 193 1.21 -15.58 -0.15
CA GLY A 193 2.05 -14.62 -0.83
C GLY A 193 1.63 -13.18 -0.53
N HIS A 194 1.58 -12.33 -1.56
CA HIS A 194 1.31 -10.91 -1.38
C HIS A 194 -0.20 -10.60 -1.29
N MET A 195 -1.04 -11.38 -1.97
CA MET A 195 -2.48 -11.12 -2.09
C MET A 195 -3.24 -11.82 -0.97
N LEU A 196 -2.99 -11.44 0.28
CA LEU A 196 -3.52 -12.10 1.50
C LEU A 196 -5.01 -12.45 1.42
N ALA A 197 -5.84 -11.49 0.98
CA ALA A 197 -7.28 -11.66 0.90
C ALA A 197 -7.73 -12.62 -0.22
N GLU A 198 -6.91 -12.83 -1.25
CA GLU A 198 -7.20 -13.75 -2.36
C GLU A 198 -6.57 -15.14 -2.12
N GLU A 199 -5.35 -15.18 -1.57
CA GLU A 199 -4.58 -16.39 -1.36
C GLU A 199 -4.96 -17.13 -0.07
N ALA A 200 -5.33 -16.39 0.99
CA ALA A 200 -5.73 -16.93 2.29
C ALA A 200 -6.92 -16.13 2.87
N PRO A 201 -8.08 -16.12 2.18
CA PRO A 201 -9.23 -15.29 2.54
C PRO A 201 -9.72 -15.54 3.96
N GLU A 202 -9.89 -16.80 4.36
CA GLU A 202 -10.41 -17.14 5.69
C GLU A 202 -9.45 -16.71 6.82
N ALA A 203 -8.15 -16.99 6.67
CA ALA A 203 -7.15 -16.59 7.66
C ALA A 203 -7.06 -15.06 7.78
N THR A 204 -7.06 -14.36 6.64
CA THR A 204 -7.05 -12.89 6.59
C THR A 204 -8.30 -12.31 7.24
N PHE A 205 -9.47 -12.88 6.93
CA PHE A 205 -10.75 -12.48 7.53
C PHE A 205 -10.75 -12.68 9.05
N GLN A 206 -10.33 -13.84 9.55
CA GLN A 206 -10.29 -14.11 10.99
C GLN A 206 -9.34 -13.17 11.74
N ALA A 207 -8.17 -12.88 11.17
CA ALA A 207 -7.20 -11.94 11.75
C ALA A 207 -7.80 -10.52 11.84
N LEU A 208 -8.45 -10.05 10.78
CA LEU A 208 -9.13 -8.74 10.76
C LEU A 208 -10.32 -8.69 11.72
N LEU A 209 -11.16 -9.74 11.73
CA LEU A 209 -12.35 -9.83 12.59
C LEU A 209 -11.98 -9.84 14.07
N LYS A 210 -10.91 -10.54 14.45
CA LYS A 210 -10.41 -10.56 15.83
C LYS A 210 -9.88 -9.18 16.26
N PHE A 211 -9.38 -8.39 15.33
CA PHE A 211 -8.77 -7.10 15.63
C PHE A 211 -9.77 -5.94 15.70
N PHE A 212 -10.73 -5.86 14.78
CA PHE A 212 -11.71 -4.78 14.71
C PHE A 212 -12.82 -4.90 15.75
#